data_AF-A0A0K1F5E1-F1
#
_entry.id   AF-A0A0K1F5E1-F1
#
_cell.length_a   1.000
_cell.length_b   1.000
_cell.length_c   1.000
_cell.angle_alpha   90.00
_cell.angle_beta   90.00
_cell.angle_gamma   90.00
#
_symmetry.space_group_name_H-M   'P 1'
#
loop_
_entity.id
_entity.type
_entity.pdbx_description
1 polymer ?
#
loop_
_entity_poly.entity_id
_entity_poly.type
_entity_poly.pdbx_seq_one_letter_code
_entity_poly.pdbx_strand_id
1 'polypeptide(L)'
;MMMDIAHTWTERLGDEDLEFARQFIMASGSLKEMASRYGVSYPTIRLRLDRLIQKIESVREDDDAFVSLVKGMAIDDRMDFETARQIIDAHRQLMGEKEG
;
A
#
# COMPACT_ATOMS: atom_id res chain seq x y z
N MET A 1 15.33 16.32 -10.84
CA MET A 1 15.56 16.33 -9.38
C MET A 1 15.05 15.02 -8.85
N MET A 2 15.91 14.28 -8.14
CA MET A 2 15.57 13.04 -7.46
C MET A 2 14.76 13.40 -6.22
N MET A 3 13.48 13.76 -6.40
CA MET A 3 12.54 13.72 -5.28
C MET A 3 12.35 12.23 -4.99
N ASP A 4 13.15 11.79 -4.01
CA ASP A 4 13.34 10.42 -3.59
C ASP A 4 12.00 9.68 -3.46
N ILE A 5 11.97 8.44 -3.95
CA ILE A 5 10.94 7.43 -3.67
C ILE A 5 10.57 7.41 -2.16
N ALA A 6 11.51 7.81 -1.28
CA ALA A 6 11.33 7.96 0.16
C ALA A 6 10.25 8.99 0.57
N HIS A 7 10.00 10.05 -0.19
CA HIS A 7 8.96 11.04 0.11
C HIS A 7 7.56 10.56 -0.31
N THR A 8 7.45 9.74 -1.35
CA THR A 8 6.14 9.39 -1.95
C THR A 8 5.30 8.46 -1.07
N TRP A 9 5.91 7.45 -0.43
CA TRP A 9 5.16 6.47 0.36
C TRP A 9 4.79 6.97 1.75
N THR A 10 5.63 7.82 2.35
CA THR A 10 5.40 8.36 3.69
C THR A 10 4.26 9.39 3.70
N GLU A 11 4.08 10.16 2.63
CA GLU A 11 2.96 11.10 2.45
C GLU A 11 1.57 10.45 2.44
N ARG A 12 1.49 9.14 2.15
CA ARG A 12 0.23 8.37 2.09
C ARG A 12 -0.06 7.60 3.37
N LEU A 13 0.82 7.66 4.37
CA LEU A 13 0.65 7.03 5.67
C LEU A 13 0.17 8.05 6.69
N GLY A 14 -0.80 7.66 7.52
CA GLY A 14 -1.21 8.49 8.65
C GLY A 14 -0.19 8.46 9.79
N ASP A 15 -0.33 9.37 10.75
CA ASP A 15 0.57 9.43 11.92
C ASP A 15 0.67 8.11 12.68
N GLU A 16 -0.44 7.38 12.81
CA GLU A 16 -0.48 6.07 13.48
C GLU A 16 0.24 4.96 12.70
N ASP A 17 0.27 5.06 11.37
CA ASP A 17 0.99 4.12 10.51
C ASP A 17 2.50 4.38 10.62
N LEU A 18 2.90 5.65 10.62
CA LEU A 18 4.30 6.09 10.77
C LEU A 18 4.84 5.73 12.16
N GLU A 19 4.09 5.98 13.23
CA GLU A 19 4.51 5.60 14.58
C GLU A 19 4.58 4.07 14.74
N PHE A 20 3.65 3.33 14.13
CA PHE A 20 3.73 1.86 14.12
C PHE A 20 4.99 1.38 13.39
N ALA A 21 5.30 1.93 12.21
CA ALA A 21 6.50 1.61 11.46
C ALA A 21 7.77 1.91 12.27
N ARG A 22 7.83 3.09 12.90
CA ARG A 22 8.93 3.49 13.78
C ARG A 22 9.10 2.50 14.93
N GLN A 23 8.03 2.16 15.65
CA GLN A 23 8.08 1.21 16.76
C GLN A 23 8.49 -0.19 16.30
N PHE A 24 8.04 -0.62 15.13
CA PHE A 24 8.41 -1.91 14.53
C PHE A 24 9.91 -1.97 14.24
N ILE A 25 10.50 -0.91 13.67
CA ILE A 25 11.95 -0.81 13.45
C ILE A 25 12.71 -0.80 14.77
N MET A 26 12.24 -0.05 15.78
CA MET A 26 12.82 -0.02 17.13
C MET A 26 12.70 -1.35 17.89
N ALA A 27 11.84 -2.26 17.43
CA ALA A 27 11.72 -3.63 17.91
C ALA A 27 12.44 -4.64 16.99
N SER A 28 13.31 -4.18 16.09
CA SER A 28 14.03 -5.00 15.10
C SER A 28 13.11 -5.90 14.26
N GLY A 29 11.89 -5.43 13.98
CA GLY A 29 10.86 -6.18 13.25
C GLY A 29 10.17 -7.30 14.04
N SER A 30 10.35 -7.35 15.37
CA SER A 30 9.77 -8.40 16.21
C SER A 30 8.27 -8.19 16.46
N LEU A 31 7.44 -8.97 15.77
CA LEU A 31 5.99 -9.02 16.00
C LEU A 31 5.63 -9.40 17.45
N LYS A 32 6.43 -10.27 18.08
CA LYS A 32 6.21 -10.70 19.47
C LYS A 32 6.46 -9.55 20.45
N GLU A 33 7.52 -8.79 20.24
CA GLU A 33 7.83 -7.63 21.07
C GLU A 33 6.81 -6.51 20.89
N MET A 34 6.39 -6.26 19.65
CA MET A 34 5.31 -5.33 19.36
C MET A 34 4.00 -5.72 20.04
N ALA A 35 3.63 -7.01 20.04
CA ALA A 35 2.44 -7.48 20.75
C ALA A 35 2.51 -7.18 22.25
N SER A 36 3.68 -7.38 22.86
CA SER A 36 3.93 -7.02 24.25
C SER A 36 3.84 -5.51 24.50
N ARG A 37 4.44 -4.67 23.65
CA ARG A 37 4.47 -3.21 23.79
C ARG A 37 3.07 -2.59 23.65
N TYR A 38 2.27 -3.11 22.72
CA TYR A 38 0.91 -2.62 22.46
C TYR A 38 -0.15 -3.29 23.32
N GLY A 39 0.20 -4.29 24.15
CA GLY A 39 -0.75 -4.97 25.04
C GLY A 39 -1.82 -5.77 24.30
N VAL A 40 -1.51 -6.29 23.10
CA VAL A 40 -2.45 -7.02 22.26
C VAL A 40 -1.88 -8.37 21.83
N SER A 41 -2.71 -9.20 21.18
CA SER A 41 -2.28 -10.51 20.70
C SER A 41 -1.31 -10.41 19.52
N TYR A 42 -0.46 -11.43 19.37
CA TYR A 42 0.43 -11.56 18.21
C TYR A 42 -0.33 -11.52 16.87
N PRO A 43 -1.46 -12.25 16.68
CA PRO A 43 -2.29 -12.11 15.47
C PRO A 43 -2.77 -10.69 15.20
N THR A 44 -3.10 -9.91 16.23
CA THR A 44 -3.54 -8.52 16.10
C THR A 44 -2.45 -7.63 15.50
N ILE A 45 -1.20 -7.74 15.99
CA ILE A 45 -0.08 -6.98 15.44
C ILE A 45 0.27 -7.44 14.03
N ARG A 46 0.25 -8.76 13.78
CA ARG A 46 0.50 -9.29 12.44
C ARG A 46 -0.46 -8.69 11.42
N LEU A 47 -1.76 -8.67 11.73
CA LEU A 47 -2.76 -8.06 10.85
C LEU A 47 -2.51 -6.56 10.64
N ARG A 48 -2.06 -5.83 11.68
CA ARG A 48 -1.71 -4.42 11.56
C ARG A 48 -0.48 -4.20 10.67
N LEU A 49 0.55 -5.05 10.79
CA LEU A 49 1.71 -5.01 9.92
C LEU A 49 1.35 -5.32 8.47
N ASP A 50 0.55 -6.37 8.23
CA ASP A 50 0.12 -6.75 6.88
C ASP A 50 -0.63 -5.59 6.18
N ARG A 51 -1.52 -4.89 6.91
CA ARG A 51 -2.22 -3.70 6.40
C ARG A 51 -1.26 -2.55 6.06
N LEU A 52 -0.24 -2.32 6.90
CA LEU A 52 0.76 -1.29 6.64
C LEU A 52 1.57 -1.62 5.38
N ILE A 53 2.00 -2.88 5.22
CA ILE A 53 2.71 -3.35 4.03
C ILE A 53 1.85 -3.13 2.78
N GLN A 54 0.59 -3.54 2.80
CA GLN A 54 -0.34 -3.32 1.67
C GLN A 54 -0.48 -1.84 1.30
N LYS A 55 -0.57 -0.94 2.29
CA LYS A 55 -0.61 0.50 2.03
C LYS A 55 0.66 0.97 1.33
N ILE A 56 1.84 0.57 1.83
CA ILE A 56 3.13 0.96 1.26
C ILE A 56 3.30 0.42 -0.17
N GLU A 57 2.92 -0.84 -0.41
CA GLU A 57 2.96 -1.46 -1.74
C GLU A 57 2.03 -0.75 -2.73
N SER A 58 0.86 -0.32 -2.27
CA SER A 58 -0.09 0.45 -3.10
C SER A 58 0.44 1.81 -3.54
N VAL A 59 1.46 2.36 -2.87
CA VAL A 59 2.13 3.61 -3.27
C VAL A 59 3.30 3.37 -4.22
N ARG A 60 3.89 2.17 -4.20
CA ARG A 60 4.91 1.77 -5.18
C ARG A 60 4.31 1.44 -6.54
N GLU A 61 3.03 1.07 -6.59
CA GLU A 61 2.27 1.11 -7.83
C GLU A 61 2.04 2.59 -8.17
N ASP A 62 2.92 3.12 -9.03
CA ASP A 62 2.76 4.36 -9.76
C ASP A 62 1.56 4.21 -10.70
N ASP A 63 0.38 4.14 -10.09
CA ASP A 63 -0.87 4.11 -10.80
C ASP A 63 -1.03 5.48 -11.45
N ASP A 64 -0.79 5.52 -12.76
CA ASP A 64 -1.24 6.61 -13.62
C ASP A 64 -2.68 7.00 -13.19
N ALA A 65 -3.02 8.28 -13.28
CA ALA A 65 -4.35 8.80 -12.96
C ALA A 65 -5.49 7.92 -13.49
N PHE A 66 -5.26 7.21 -14.60
CA PHE A 66 -6.11 6.15 -15.11
C PHE A 66 -6.36 5.00 -14.12
N VAL A 67 -5.31 4.35 -13.59
CA VAL A 67 -5.48 3.22 -12.66
C VAL A 67 -6.13 3.66 -11.35
N SER A 68 -5.80 4.87 -10.85
CA SER A 68 -6.47 5.47 -9.70
C SER A 68 -7.98 5.67 -9.93
N LEU A 69 -8.36 6.14 -11.12
CA LEU A 69 -9.77 6.29 -11.51
C LEU A 69 -10.48 4.93 -11.54
N VAL A 70 -9.87 3.90 -12.13
CA VAL A 70 -10.47 2.56 -12.22
C VAL A 70 -10.62 1.92 -10.85
N LYS A 71 -9.62 2.03 -9.98
CA LYS A 71 -9.71 1.58 -8.57
C LYS A 71 -10.85 2.31 -7.84
N GLY A 72 -11.01 3.62 -8.04
CA GLY A 72 -12.12 4.40 -7.49
C GLY A 72 -13.49 3.93 -7.95
N MET A 73 -13.66 3.61 -9.24
CA MET A 73 -14.94 3.09 -9.77
C MET A 73 -15.36 1.74 -9.16
N ALA A 74 -14.40 0.87 -8.83
CA ALA A 74 -14.67 -0.39 -8.15
C ALA A 74 -15.06 -0.17 -6.67
N ILE A 75 -14.44 0.81 -6.00
CA ILE A 75 -14.77 1.18 -4.62
C ILE A 75 -16.17 1.79 -4.53
N ASP A 76 -16.57 2.59 -5.51
CA ASP A 76 -17.88 3.23 -5.59
C ASP A 76 -19.01 2.27 -6.05
N ASP A 77 -18.76 0.94 -6.11
CA ASP A 77 -19.66 -0.09 -6.62
C ASP A 77 -20.19 0.18 -8.06
N ARG A 78 -19.50 1.04 -8.84
CA ARG A 78 -19.88 1.35 -10.23
C ARG A 78 -19.41 0.28 -11.22
N MET A 79 -18.50 -0.59 -10.79
CA MET A 79 -18.06 -1.78 -11.53
C MET A 79 -17.55 -2.85 -10.56
N ASP A 80 -17.56 -4.10 -10.98
CA ASP A 80 -17.02 -5.18 -10.16
C ASP A 80 -15.48 -5.18 -10.16
N PHE A 81 -14.90 -5.73 -9.10
CA PHE A 81 -13.46 -5.78 -8.89
C PHE A 81 -12.70 -6.58 -9.96
N GLU A 82 -13.32 -7.60 -10.56
CA GLU A 82 -12.69 -8.44 -11.58
C GLU A 82 -12.55 -7.66 -12.89
N THR A 83 -13.60 -6.96 -13.30
CA THR A 83 -13.59 -6.06 -14.46
C THR A 83 -12.60 -4.91 -14.28
N ALA A 84 -12.57 -4.28 -13.10
CA ALA A 84 -11.60 -3.23 -12.79
C ALA A 84 -10.15 -3.73 -12.94
N ARG A 85 -9.85 -4.93 -12.44
CA ARG A 85 -8.54 -5.56 -12.57
C ARG A 85 -8.16 -5.83 -14.03
N GLN A 86 -9.07 -6.39 -14.83
CA GLN A 86 -8.82 -6.65 -16.25
C GLN A 86 -8.47 -5.37 -17.02
N ILE A 87 -9.16 -4.26 -16.73
CA ILE A 87 -8.90 -2.96 -17.38
C ILE A 87 -7.52 -2.42 -17.01
N ILE A 88 -7.13 -2.53 -15.74
CA ILE A 88 -5.83 -2.07 -15.24
C ILE A 88 -4.70 -2.90 -15.88
N ASP A 89 -4.86 -4.21 -15.95
CA ASP A 89 -3.87 -5.12 -16.55
C ASP A 89 -3.70 -4.84 -18.05
N ALA A 90 -4.80 -4.62 -18.78
CA ALA A 90 -4.77 -4.25 -20.19
C ALA A 90 -4.09 -2.89 -20.44
N HIS A 91 -4.36 -1.89 -19.60
CA HIS A 91 -3.72 -0.58 -19.69
C HIS A 91 -2.21 -0.67 -19.50
N ARG A 92 -1.76 -1.43 -18.50
CA ARG A 92 -0.33 -1.66 -18.24
C ARG A 92 0.37 -2.34 -19.42
N GLN A 93 -0.29 -3.28 -20.11
CA GLN A 93 0.26 -3.90 -21.33
C GLN A 93 0.41 -2.91 -22.49
N LEU A 94 -0.60 -2.08 -22.74
CA LEU A 94 -0.59 -1.08 -23.83
C LEU A 94 0.43 0.05 -23.61
N MET A 95 0.67 0.42 -22.35
CA MET A 95 1.71 1.40 -22.02
C MET A 95 3.12 0.82 -22.13
N GLY A 96 3.30 -0.49 -21.89
CA GLY A 96 4.57 -1.18 -22.13
C GLY A 96 4.91 -1.38 -23.61
N GLU A 97 3.93 -1.42 -24.52
CA GLU A 97 4.16 -1.53 -25.98
C GLU A 97 4.60 -0.20 -26.63
N LYS A 98 4.42 0.96 -25.98
CA LYS A 98 4.79 2.27 -26.53
C LYS A 98 6.25 2.67 -26.31
N GLU A 99 7.01 1.90 -25.52
CA GLU A 99 8.42 2.14 -25.24
C GLU A 99 9.38 1.23 -26.02
N GLY A 100 8.87 0.42 -26.97
CA GLY A 100 9.63 -0.50 -27.82
C GLY A 100 9.94 0.01 -29.22
#